data_AF-A0A6G7XEC8-F1
#
_entry.id   AF-A0A6G7XEC8-F1
#
_cell.length_a   1.000
_cell.length_b   1.000
_cell.length_c   1.000
_cell.angle_alpha   90.00
_cell.angle_beta   90.00
_cell.angle_gamma   90.00
#
_symmetry.space_group_name_H-M   'P 1'
#
loop_
_entity.id
_entity.type
_entity.pdbx_description
1 polymer ?
#
loop_
_entity_poly.entity_id
_entity_poly.type
_entity_poly.pdbx_seq_one_letter_code
_entity_poly.pdbx_strand_id
1 'polypeptide(L)'
;MSEMQHPGNGTVALSTEHLVPGIQQVGSRDIEVTFLGKNAGGQPTWLLWDASQPHLIALLSQGRMGYHLEQRTSYGVMIQENISLSRVQRALGG
;
A
#
# COMPACT_ATOMS: atom_id res chain seq x y z
N MET A 1 23.21 -18.47 -9.54
CA MET A 1 22.52 -18.88 -8.31
C MET A 1 21.19 -18.14 -8.30
N SER A 2 20.10 -18.84 -8.57
CA SER A 2 18.75 -18.25 -8.60
C SER A 2 18.19 -18.25 -7.19
N GLU A 3 17.96 -17.08 -6.62
CA GLU A 3 17.13 -16.94 -5.42
C GLU A 3 15.68 -17.29 -5.80
N MET A 4 15.25 -18.49 -5.41
CA MET A 4 13.84 -18.82 -5.36
C MET A 4 13.21 -18.04 -4.20
N GLN A 5 12.56 -16.93 -4.53
CA GLN A 5 11.65 -16.23 -3.62
C GLN A 5 10.50 -17.18 -3.26
N HIS A 6 10.39 -17.51 -1.98
CA HIS A 6 9.31 -18.32 -1.44
C HIS A 6 7.96 -17.58 -1.65
N PRO A 7 6.93 -18.23 -2.21
CA PRO A 7 5.60 -17.65 -2.35
C PRO A 7 4.84 -17.86 -1.03
N GLY A 8 5.08 -17.00 -0.06
CA GLY A 8 4.37 -17.04 1.22
C GLY A 8 4.60 -15.74 1.98
N ASN A 9 3.57 -14.91 2.06
CA ASN A 9 3.55 -13.50 2.49
C ASN A 9 3.97 -12.53 1.38
N GLY A 10 3.03 -12.27 0.47
CA GLY A 10 3.14 -11.26 -0.57
C GLY A 10 3.57 -9.93 0.02
N THR A 11 4.82 -9.55 -0.27
CA THR A 11 5.34 -8.24 0.09
C THR A 11 4.75 -7.24 -0.88
N VAL A 12 4.02 -6.23 -0.38
CA VAL A 12 3.57 -5.08 -1.18
C VAL A 12 4.77 -4.47 -1.91
N ALA A 13 4.82 -4.64 -3.23
CA ALA A 13 5.77 -4.04 -4.15
C ALA A 13 5.27 -2.66 -4.59
N LEU A 14 5.95 -1.61 -4.14
CA LEU A 14 5.62 -0.24 -4.48
C LEU A 14 6.43 0.20 -5.70
N SER A 15 5.89 -0.01 -6.91
CA SER A 15 6.52 0.49 -8.14
C SER A 15 6.28 1.99 -8.31
N THR A 16 7.29 2.70 -8.81
CA THR A 16 7.19 4.10 -9.26
C THR A 16 7.43 4.24 -10.76
N GLU A 17 7.70 3.13 -11.46
CA GLU A 17 8.16 3.13 -12.86
C GLU A 17 6.99 3.01 -13.85
N HIS A 18 5.86 2.45 -13.39
CA HIS A 18 4.69 2.25 -14.22
C HIS A 18 3.45 2.87 -13.57
N LEU A 19 2.72 3.69 -14.33
CA LEU A 19 1.42 4.24 -13.96
C LEU A 19 0.28 3.25 -14.26
N VAL A 20 0.55 1.95 -14.11
CA VAL A 20 -0.43 0.88 -14.35
C VAL A 20 -0.75 0.27 -12.99
N PRO A 21 -2.04 0.12 -12.64
CA PRO A 21 -2.41 -0.55 -11.40
C PRO A 21 -1.93 -2.00 -11.38
N GLY A 22 -1.31 -2.41 -10.28
CA GLY A 22 -0.88 -3.80 -10.06
C GLY A 22 -1.67 -4.41 -8.91
N ILE A 23 -2.32 -5.56 -9.15
CA ILE A 23 -3.00 -6.33 -8.10
C ILE A 23 -1.95 -7.15 -7.35
N GLN A 24 -2.00 -7.09 -6.03
CA GLN A 24 -1.07 -7.76 -5.14
C GLN A 24 -1.80 -8.43 -3.99
N GLN A 25 -1.46 -9.68 -3.72
CA GLN A 25 -2.04 -10.41 -2.60
C GLN A 25 -1.35 -10.01 -1.30
N VAL A 26 -2.11 -9.45 -0.36
CA VAL A 26 -1.67 -9.04 0.98
C VAL A 26 -2.51 -9.77 2.01
N GLY A 27 -1.92 -10.76 2.69
CA GLY A 27 -2.69 -11.67 3.54
C GLY A 27 -3.69 -12.47 2.70
N SER A 28 -4.99 -12.34 2.98
CA SER A 28 -6.07 -12.98 2.22
C SER A 28 -6.78 -12.04 1.24
N ARG A 29 -6.25 -10.82 1.03
CA ARG A 29 -6.91 -9.78 0.22
C ARG A 29 -6.11 -9.48 -1.03
N ASP A 30 -6.83 -9.22 -2.11
CA ASP A 30 -6.26 -8.69 -3.34
C ASP A 30 -6.34 -7.17 -3.28
N ILE A 31 -5.17 -6.53 -3.17
CA ILE A 31 -5.04 -5.09 -3.09
C ILE A 31 -4.52 -4.58 -4.43
N GLU A 32 -5.26 -3.70 -5.09
CA GLU A 32 -4.71 -2.95 -6.23
C GLU A 32 -3.85 -1.81 -5.70
N VAL A 33 -2.64 -1.72 -6.25
CA VAL A 33 -1.66 -0.70 -5.92
C VAL A 33 -1.42 0.14 -7.16
N THR A 34 -1.74 1.43 -7.08
CA THR A 34 -1.58 2.37 -8.19
C THR A 34 -0.64 3.50 -7.78
N PHE A 35 0.45 3.69 -8.51
CA PHE A 35 1.32 4.85 -8.29
C PHE A 35 0.67 6.12 -8.84
N LEU A 36 0.57 7.16 -8.00
CA LEU A 36 -0.05 8.44 -8.35
C LEU A 36 0.97 9.54 -8.66
N GLY A 37 2.27 9.25 -8.55
CA GLY A 37 3.33 10.26 -8.66
C GLY A 37 3.73 10.83 -7.30
N LYS A 38 4.30 12.04 -7.32
CA LYS A 38 4.73 12.75 -6.11
C LYS A 38 3.64 13.71 -5.63
N ASN A 39 3.37 13.75 -4.33
CA ASN A 39 2.48 14.74 -3.73
C ASN A 39 3.12 16.15 -3.69
N ALA A 40 2.39 17.15 -3.17
CA ALA A 40 2.88 18.53 -3.04
C ALA A 40 4.16 18.66 -2.19
N GLY A 41 4.42 17.69 -1.30
CA GLY A 41 5.65 17.60 -0.52
C GLY A 41 6.80 16.86 -1.23
N GLY A 42 6.62 16.47 -2.49
CA GLY A 42 7.60 15.73 -3.28
C GLY A 42 7.70 14.24 -2.94
N GLN A 43 6.77 13.71 -2.15
CA GLN A 43 6.80 12.32 -1.67
C GLN A 43 6.08 11.39 -2.67
N PRO A 44 6.69 10.26 -3.08
CA PRO A 44 6.00 9.22 -3.82
C PRO A 44 4.71 8.79 -3.12
N THR A 45 3.63 8.67 -3.87
CA THR A 45 2.28 8.39 -3.34
C THR A 45 1.61 7.29 -4.15
N TRP A 46 0.90 6.38 -3.46
CA TRP A 46 0.14 5.29 -4.03
C TRP A 46 -1.30 5.30 -3.54
N LEU A 47 -2.21 4.89 -4.40
CA LEU A 47 -3.55 4.46 -4.03
C LEU A 47 -3.52 2.95 -3.77
N LEU A 48 -4.15 2.55 -2.68
CA LEU A 48 -4.36 1.16 -2.30
C LEU A 48 -5.86 0.95 -2.17
N TRP A 49 -6.42 -0.02 -2.89
CA TRP A 49 -7.84 -0.36 -2.76
C TRP A 49 -8.08 -1.86 -2.78
N ASP A 50 -9.19 -2.30 -2.19
CA ASP A 50 -9.70 -3.66 -2.30
C ASP A 50 -11.05 -3.61 -3.02
N ALA A 51 -11.14 -4.21 -4.21
CA ALA A 51 -12.37 -4.21 -5.00
C ALA A 51 -13.54 -4.93 -4.30
N SER A 52 -13.24 -5.88 -3.41
CA SER A 52 -14.25 -6.59 -2.61
C SER A 52 -14.75 -5.75 -1.43
N GLN A 53 -13.99 -4.72 -1.03
CA GLN A 53 -14.31 -3.83 0.08
C GLN A 53 -14.08 -2.36 -0.33
N PRO A 54 -15.00 -1.75 -1.10
CA PRO A 54 -14.83 -0.41 -1.65
C PRO A 54 -14.63 0.70 -0.61
N HIS A 55 -15.06 0.46 0.63
CA HIS A 55 -14.85 1.37 1.76
C HIS A 55 -13.42 1.33 2.30
N LEU A 56 -12.62 0.34 1.91
CA LEU A 56 -11.23 0.14 2.30
C LEU A 56 -10.32 0.70 1.20
N ILE A 57 -10.29 2.03 1.13
CA ILE A 57 -9.37 2.78 0.27
C ILE A 57 -8.34 3.48 1.14
N ALA A 58 -7.08 3.38 0.75
CA ALA A 58 -5.99 4.02 1.46
C ALA A 58 -5.06 4.78 0.51
N LEU A 59 -4.57 5.91 1.00
CA LEU A 59 -3.48 6.67 0.43
C LEU A 59 -2.22 6.36 1.21
N LEU A 60 -1.18 5.96 0.49
CA LEU A 60 0.13 5.69 1.05
C LEU A 60 1.12 6.69 0.48
N SER A 61 1.87 7.40 1.32
CA SER A 61 3.02 8.19 0.86
C SER A 61 4.30 7.76 1.56
N GLN A 62 5.43 7.90 0.86
CA GLN A 62 6.75 7.60 1.40
C GLN A 62 7.40 8.89 1.92
N GLY A 63 7.41 9.06 3.24
CA GLY A 63 8.12 10.12 3.94
C GLY A 63 9.60 9.78 4.19
N ARG A 64 10.32 10.67 4.86
CA ARG A 64 11.76 10.49 5.16
C ARG A 64 12.03 9.37 6.15
N MET A 65 11.13 9.15 7.11
CA MET A 65 11.31 8.19 8.21
C MET A 65 10.50 6.90 8.05
N GLY A 66 9.74 6.76 6.96
CA GLY A 66 8.85 5.62 6.75
C GLY A 66 7.66 6.01 5.89
N TYR A 67 6.55 5.29 6.08
CA TYR A 67 5.33 5.52 5.33
C TYR A 67 4.29 6.27 6.15
N HIS A 68 3.51 7.07 5.45
CA HIS A 68 2.28 7.68 5.94
C HIS A 68 1.11 7.00 5.24
N LEU A 69 0.24 6.37 6.02
CA LEU A 69 -0.94 5.65 5.55
C LEU A 69 -2.19 6.38 6.06
N GLU A 70 -2.98 6.91 5.13
CA GLU A 70 -4.31 7.44 5.38
C GLU A 70 -5.34 6.44 4.84
N GLN A 71 -6.13 5.82 5.71
CA GLN A 71 -7.14 4.87 5.32
C GLN A 71 -8.53 5.40 5.66
N ARG A 72 -9.42 5.41 4.67
CA ARG A 72 -10.84 5.66 4.92
C ARG A 72 -11.49 4.37 5.39
N THR A 73 -12.33 4.46 6.40
CA THR A 73 -13.10 3.35 6.96
C THR A 73 -14.55 3.78 7.13
N SER A 74 -15.45 2.84 7.45
CA SER A 74 -16.84 3.15 7.79
C SER A 74 -16.99 4.05 9.03
N TYR A 75 -15.95 4.15 9.88
CA TYR A 75 -15.97 4.92 11.13
C TYR A 75 -15.21 6.26 11.03
N GLY A 76 -14.66 6.59 9.86
CA GLY A 76 -13.88 7.79 9.63
C GLY A 76 -12.50 7.51 9.04
N VAL A 77 -11.61 8.51 9.14
CA VAL A 77 -10.25 8.43 8.60
C VAL A 77 -9.29 7.94 9.69
N MET A 78 -8.56 6.86 9.39
CA MET A 78 -7.48 6.35 10.21
C MET A 78 -6.15 6.81 9.60
N ILE A 79 -5.30 7.44 10.40
CA ILE A 79 -3.97 7.91 9.99
C ILE A 79 -2.89 7.16 10.77
N GLN A 80 -1.88 6.67 10.06
CA GLN A 80 -0.69 6.06 10.64
C GLN A 80 0.56 6.68 10.02
N GLU A 81 1.40 7.29 10.84
CA GLU A 81 2.63 7.97 10.41
C GLU A 81 3.89 7.22 10.83
N ASN A 82 4.96 7.39 10.04
CA ASN A 82 6.29 6.84 10.31
C ASN A 82 6.27 5.32 10.52
N ILE A 83 5.38 4.62 9.81
CA ILE A 83 5.24 3.17 9.91
C ILE A 83 6.11 2.45 8.88
N SER A 84 6.53 1.23 9.20
CA SER A 84 7.22 0.35 8.27
C SER A 84 6.27 -0.18 7.19
N LEU A 85 6.83 -0.61 6.05
CA LEU A 85 6.05 -1.28 5.00
C LEU A 85 5.36 -2.55 5.51
N SER A 86 5.99 -3.29 6.43
CA SER A 86 5.37 -4.45 7.08
C SER A 86 4.15 -4.09 7.94
N ARG A 87 4.11 -2.88 8.51
CA ARG A 87 2.95 -2.40 9.27
C ARG A 87 1.83 -1.92 8.35
N VAL A 88 2.18 -1.35 7.19
CA VAL A 88 1.23 -1.08 6.09
C VAL A 88 0.57 -2.39 5.63
N GLN A 89 1.36 -3.43 5.36
CA GLN A 89 0.86 -4.75 4.95
C GLN A 89 -0.13 -5.33 5.96
N ARG A 90 0.20 -5.25 7.25
CA ARG A 90 -0.71 -5.72 8.32
C ARG A 90 -2.01 -4.92 8.37
N ALA A 91 -1.94 -3.60 8.20
CA ALA A 91 -3.13 -2.75 8.18
C ALA A 91 -4.07 -3.08 7.01
N LEU A 92 -3.50 -3.48 5.85
CA LEU A 92 -4.26 -3.87 4.67
C LEU A 92 -4.75 -5.31 4.72
N GLY A 93 -3.95 -6.25 5.24
CA GLY A 93 -4.22 -7.68 5.20
C GLY A 93 -5.28 -8.18 6.18
N GLY A 94 -5.55 -7.44 7.26
CA GLY A 94 -6.40 -7.89 8.35
C GLY A 94 -5.63 -8.69 9.39
#